data_AF-W7KX23-F1
#
_entry.id   AF-W7KX23-F1
#
_cell.length_a   1.000
_cell.length_b   1.000
_cell.length_c   1.000
_cell.angle_alpha   90.00
_cell.angle_beta   90.00
_cell.angle_gamma   90.00
#
_symmetry.space_group_name_H-M   'P 1'
#
loop_
_entity.id
_entity.type
_entity.pdbx_description
1 polymer ?
#
loop_
_entity_poly.entity_id
_entity_poly.type
_entity_poly.pdbx_seq_one_letter_code
_entity_poly.pdbx_strand_id
1 'polypeptide(L)'
;MMGKKLATALIALILGIPLLFTASISYTVTPGKFLVYNETVYIYHQNKTLVDKIVIIQQVLAVYNNGSYLVNSTVVSTTQNSTVSSTVGIQSPSDFGLLYRVDPEMLGKTIKDGNTSLQYNGTEDGLYKYVGISALVLNGQEESTLILYFNSSGVVVKEVDYDVANGALLSKSIISLWTSNFFSNATLPKLNVVHIKPISVNLSSLYSNLGKKIEEGIIFVGLFSILIILLFRKHS
;
A
#
# COMPACT_ATOMS: atom_id res chain seq x y z
N MET A 1 -29.00 -35.63 52.73
CA MET A 1 -27.72 -35.80 52.00
C MET A 1 -27.66 -35.09 50.63
N MET A 2 -28.60 -34.20 50.29
CA MET A 2 -28.74 -33.65 48.93
C MET A 2 -28.20 -32.21 48.76
N GLY A 3 -28.08 -31.44 49.86
CA GLY A 3 -27.66 -30.04 49.82
C GLY A 3 -26.14 -29.78 49.68
N LYS A 4 -25.28 -30.73 50.08
CA LYS A 4 -23.82 -30.55 49.98
C LYS A 4 -23.29 -30.74 48.56
N LYS A 5 -23.86 -31.67 47.77
CA LYS A 5 -23.42 -31.94 46.39
C LYS A 5 -23.78 -30.82 45.41
N LEU A 6 -24.89 -30.12 45.64
CA LEU A 6 -25.29 -28.98 44.81
C LEU A 6 -24.37 -27.76 45.02
N ALA A 7 -23.95 -27.52 46.26
CA ALA A 7 -23.03 -26.44 46.60
C ALA A 7 -21.62 -26.66 46.04
N THR A 8 -21.10 -27.90 46.07
CA THR A 8 -19.78 -28.20 45.49
C THR A 8 -19.77 -28.11 43.96
N ALA A 9 -20.88 -28.47 43.29
CA ALA A 9 -21.01 -28.33 41.85
C ALA A 9 -21.10 -26.86 41.40
N LEU A 10 -21.76 -26.00 42.18
CA LEU A 10 -21.87 -24.57 41.86
C LEU A 10 -20.53 -23.83 42.05
N ILE A 11 -19.73 -24.21 43.06
CA ILE A 11 -18.41 -23.62 43.31
C ILE A 11 -17.39 -24.05 42.24
N ALA A 12 -17.48 -25.30 41.75
CA ALA A 12 -16.65 -25.77 40.63
C ALA A 12 -16.98 -25.07 39.30
N LEU A 13 -18.25 -24.67 39.09
CA LEU A 13 -18.66 -23.91 37.90
C LEU A 13 -18.19 -22.45 37.94
N ILE A 14 -18.01 -21.87 39.13
CA ILE A 14 -17.52 -20.50 39.32
C ILE A 14 -15.98 -20.43 39.26
N LEU A 15 -15.27 -21.52 39.60
CA LEU A 15 -13.79 -21.58 39.61
C LEU A 15 -13.18 -22.18 38.32
N GLY A 16 -13.99 -22.71 37.40
CA GLY A 16 -13.54 -23.44 36.21
C GLY A 16 -13.38 -22.62 34.94
N ILE A 17 -13.73 -21.32 34.94
CA ILE A 17 -13.52 -20.46 33.78
C ILE A 17 -12.31 -19.60 34.08
N PRO A 18 -11.12 -19.85 33.47
CA PRO A 18 -10.16 -18.79 33.34
C PRO A 18 -10.83 -17.75 32.43
N LEU A 19 -11.43 -16.73 33.06
CA LEU A 19 -11.73 -15.47 32.41
C LEU A 19 -10.37 -14.87 32.05
N LEU A 20 -9.78 -15.39 30.97
CA LEU A 20 -8.82 -14.69 30.16
C LEU A 20 -9.59 -13.52 29.57
N PHE A 21 -9.78 -12.48 30.37
CA PHE A 21 -9.90 -11.14 29.84
C PHE A 21 -8.55 -10.84 29.18
N THR A 22 -8.35 -11.36 27.97
CA THR A 22 -7.53 -10.63 27.01
C THR A 22 -8.24 -9.30 26.87
N ALA A 23 -7.76 -8.27 27.58
CA ALA A 23 -8.15 -6.92 27.30
C ALA A 23 -7.93 -6.76 25.79
N SER A 24 -9.01 -6.70 25.02
CA SER A 24 -8.93 -6.31 23.63
C SER A 24 -8.42 -4.88 23.68
N ILE A 25 -7.13 -4.71 23.41
CA ILE A 25 -6.57 -3.38 23.23
C ILE A 25 -7.27 -2.83 21.99
N SER A 26 -8.29 -1.99 22.21
CA SER A 26 -9.01 -1.37 21.12
C SER A 26 -8.10 -0.31 20.52
N TYR A 27 -7.52 -0.63 19.37
CA TYR A 27 -6.72 0.32 18.59
C TYR A 27 -7.64 1.21 17.76
N THR A 28 -8.45 2.02 18.46
CA THR A 28 -9.45 2.89 17.84
C THR A 28 -8.77 3.99 17.02
N VAL A 29 -9.21 4.15 15.78
CA VAL A 29 -8.82 5.28 14.92
C VAL A 29 -9.61 6.52 15.38
N THR A 30 -8.91 7.60 15.70
CA THR A 30 -9.51 8.87 16.11
C THR A 30 -8.81 10.05 15.43
N PRO A 31 -9.46 11.23 15.31
CA PRO A 31 -8.78 12.44 14.84
C PRO A 31 -7.50 12.72 15.63
N GLY A 32 -6.45 13.16 14.93
CA GLY A 32 -5.13 13.43 15.50
C GLY A 32 -4.21 12.21 15.61
N LYS A 33 -4.69 11.00 15.28
CA LYS A 33 -3.80 9.84 15.13
C LYS A 33 -2.90 10.00 13.91
N PHE A 34 -1.65 9.54 14.02
CA PHE A 34 -0.67 9.65 12.94
C PHE A 34 0.27 8.45 12.85
N LEU A 35 0.80 8.26 11.65
CA LEU A 35 1.89 7.33 11.31
C LEU A 35 2.95 8.13 10.57
N VAL A 36 4.22 7.97 10.95
CA VAL A 36 5.35 8.56 10.26
C VAL A 36 6.32 7.46 9.87
N TYR A 37 6.70 7.44 8.60
CA TYR A 37 7.57 6.44 8.03
C TYR A 37 8.83 7.07 7.45
N ASN A 38 9.94 6.35 7.57
CA ASN A 38 11.13 6.59 6.76
C ASN A 38 11.11 5.62 5.59
N GLU A 39 11.27 6.14 4.38
CA GLU A 39 11.42 5.34 3.18
C GLU A 39 12.79 5.59 2.55
N THR A 40 13.41 4.51 2.07
CA THR A 40 14.59 4.57 1.22
C THR A 40 14.26 3.88 -0.09
N VAL A 41 14.38 4.63 -1.19
CA VAL A 41 14.13 4.16 -2.55
C VAL A 41 15.47 3.95 -3.25
N TYR A 42 15.68 2.77 -3.81
CA TYR A 42 16.80 2.43 -4.66
C TYR A 42 16.30 2.32 -6.10
N ILE A 43 16.83 3.14 -7.00
CA ILE A 43 16.49 3.10 -8.43
C ILE A 43 17.72 2.62 -9.19
N TYR A 44 17.55 1.54 -9.96
CA TYR A 44 18.62 0.89 -10.72
C TYR A 44 18.50 1.27 -12.19
N HIS A 45 19.47 2.02 -12.72
CA HIS A 45 19.48 2.42 -14.13
C HIS A 45 20.89 2.37 -14.72
N GLN A 46 21.09 1.55 -15.76
CA GLN A 46 22.32 1.49 -16.58
C GLN A 46 23.61 1.51 -15.73
N ASN A 47 23.72 0.56 -14.78
CA ASN A 47 24.81 0.39 -13.82
C ASN A 47 24.97 1.47 -12.74
N LYS A 48 24.01 2.39 -12.60
CA LYS A 48 23.96 3.35 -11.50
C LYS A 48 22.84 3.01 -10.54
N THR A 49 23.09 3.20 -9.25
CA THR A 49 22.08 3.16 -8.21
C THR A 49 21.87 4.58 -7.69
N LEU A 50 20.66 5.08 -7.85
CA LEU A 50 20.23 6.31 -7.19
C LEU A 50 19.53 5.92 -5.88
N VAL A 51 19.86 6.64 -4.81
CA VAL A 51 19.25 6.43 -3.50
C VAL A 51 18.55 7.72 -3.12
N ASP A 52 17.24 7.64 -2.88
CA ASP A 52 16.48 8.74 -2.31
C ASP A 52 15.90 8.34 -0.95
N LYS A 53 15.76 9.32 -0.07
CA LYS A 53 15.22 9.14 1.27
C LYS A 53 14.08 10.10 1.48
N ILE A 54 12.92 9.55 1.81
CA ILE A 54 11.72 10.34 2.04
C ILE A 54 11.10 10.01 3.39
N VAL A 55 10.38 10.97 3.94
CA VAL A 55 9.54 10.79 5.12
C VAL A 55 8.09 10.90 4.69
N ILE A 56 7.30 9.87 4.98
CA ILE A 56 5.86 9.87 4.73
C ILE A 56 5.16 10.14 6.07
N ILE A 57 4.29 11.15 6.09
CA ILE A 57 3.48 11.52 7.25
C ILE A 57 2.01 11.31 6.90
N GLN A 58 1.33 10.41 7.61
CA GLN A 58 -0.09 10.14 7.46
C GLN A 58 -0.82 10.56 8.74
N GLN A 59 -1.82 11.44 8.64
CA GLN A 59 -2.58 11.95 9.78
C GLN A 59 -4.08 11.79 9.56
N VAL A 60 -4.76 11.24 10.56
CA VAL A 60 -6.22 11.15 10.60
C VAL A 60 -6.78 12.52 10.97
N LEU A 61 -7.50 13.14 10.05
CA LEU A 61 -8.15 14.44 10.25
C LEU A 61 -9.56 14.30 10.82
N ALA A 62 -10.31 13.30 10.36
CA ALA A 62 -11.68 13.05 10.77
C ALA A 62 -12.02 11.56 10.68
N VAL A 63 -13.00 11.12 11.47
CA VAL A 63 -13.61 9.78 11.41
C VAL A 63 -15.10 9.95 11.24
N TYR A 64 -15.68 9.25 10.27
CA TYR A 64 -17.09 9.33 9.92
C TYR A 64 -17.89 8.22 10.60
N ASN A 65 -19.22 8.38 10.68
CA ASN A 65 -20.11 7.45 11.37
C ASN A 65 -20.10 6.02 10.77
N ASN A 66 -19.73 5.89 9.49
CA ASN A 66 -19.58 4.59 8.82
C ASN A 66 -18.21 3.94 9.06
N GLY A 67 -17.37 4.51 9.93
CA GLY A 67 -16.03 4.04 10.26
C GLY A 67 -14.94 4.54 9.32
N SER A 68 -15.27 5.08 8.14
CA SER A 68 -14.28 5.64 7.21
C SER A 68 -13.52 6.81 7.85
N TYR A 69 -12.30 7.05 7.39
CA TYR A 69 -11.43 8.10 7.93
C TYR A 69 -10.86 8.99 6.83
N LEU A 70 -10.82 10.30 7.10
CA LEU A 70 -10.16 11.30 6.28
C LEU A 70 -8.69 11.36 6.67
N VAL A 71 -7.79 11.11 5.72
CA VAL A 71 -6.35 11.02 5.93
C VAL A 71 -5.65 12.11 5.14
N ASN A 72 -4.76 12.84 5.80
CA ASN A 72 -3.81 13.73 5.17
C ASN A 72 -2.46 13.03 5.06
N SER A 73 -1.94 12.88 3.84
CA SER A 73 -0.64 12.26 3.56
C SER A 73 0.31 13.30 3.00
N THR A 74 1.47 13.45 3.63
CA THR A 74 2.52 14.38 3.21
C THR A 74 3.80 13.61 2.97
N VAL A 75 4.42 13.83 1.81
CA VAL A 75 5.73 13.26 1.46
C VAL A 75 6.78 14.35 1.53
N VAL A 76 7.85 14.08 2.27
CA VAL A 76 8.98 14.98 2.47
C VAL A 76 10.22 14.33 1.89
N SER A 77 10.85 14.96 0.89
CA SER A 77 12.19 14.56 0.47
C SER A 77 13.21 15.07 1.48
N THR A 78 13.88 14.14 2.17
CA THR A 78 14.94 14.50 3.12
C THR A 78 16.22 14.90 2.40
N THR A 79 16.44 14.34 1.21
CA THR A 79 17.60 14.66 0.35
C THR A 79 17.55 16.10 -0.16
N GLN A 80 16.37 16.58 -0.54
CA GLN A 80 16.16 17.93 -1.06
C GLN A 80 15.68 18.93 0.01
N ASN A 81 15.40 18.44 1.22
CA ASN A 81 14.77 19.18 2.31
C ASN A 81 13.49 19.92 1.87
N SER A 82 12.65 19.24 1.10
CA SER A 82 11.48 19.83 0.47
C SER A 82 10.24 18.94 0.57
N THR A 83 9.08 19.55 0.41
CA THR A 83 7.79 18.84 0.38
C THR A 83 6.87 19.43 -0.69
N VAL A 84 6.01 18.59 -1.25
CA VAL A 84 4.91 19.01 -2.14
C VAL A 84 3.63 19.15 -1.33
N SER A 85 2.59 19.73 -1.93
CA SER A 85 1.26 19.78 -1.31
C SER A 85 0.81 18.41 -0.85
N SER A 86 0.28 18.34 0.38
CA SER A 86 -0.26 17.10 0.94
C SER A 86 -1.46 16.60 0.14
N THR A 87 -1.59 15.27 0.09
CA THR A 87 -2.75 14.59 -0.49
C THR A 87 -3.74 14.29 0.61
N VAL A 88 -4.99 14.73 0.43
CA VAL A 88 -6.09 14.42 1.35
C VAL A 88 -7.04 13.45 0.68
N GLY A 89 -7.38 12.36 1.35
CA GLY A 89 -8.29 11.34 0.83
C GLY A 89 -9.07 10.63 1.92
N ILE A 90 -10.13 9.93 1.52
CA ILE A 90 -10.97 9.12 2.42
C ILE A 90 -10.65 7.65 2.21
N GLN A 91 -10.48 6.90 3.29
CA GLN A 91 -10.26 5.45 3.26
C GLN A 91 -11.36 4.73 4.06
N SER A 92 -11.84 3.61 3.51
CA SER A 92 -12.74 2.68 4.21
C SER A 92 -11.97 1.82 5.21
N PRO A 93 -12.57 1.41 6.35
CA PRO A 93 -11.92 0.48 7.28
C PRO A 93 -11.51 -0.86 6.65
N SER A 94 -12.22 -1.28 5.61
CA SER A 94 -12.00 -2.52 4.88
C SER A 94 -10.82 -2.47 3.90
N ASP A 95 -10.33 -1.27 3.59
CA ASP A 95 -9.41 -1.04 2.49
C ASP A 95 -8.03 -0.65 3.05
N PHE A 96 -6.99 -1.02 2.32
CA PHE A 96 -5.62 -0.55 2.53
C PHE A 96 -5.27 0.57 1.54
N GLY A 97 -4.32 1.45 1.86
CA GLY A 97 -3.83 2.48 0.93
C GLY A 97 -3.34 3.77 1.60
N LEU A 98 -4.24 4.72 1.87
CA LEU A 98 -3.89 6.09 2.32
C LEU A 98 -3.29 6.14 3.73
N LEU A 99 -3.77 5.28 4.62
CA LEU A 99 -3.27 5.02 5.96
C LEU A 99 -2.74 3.61 5.97
N TYR A 100 -1.48 3.44 6.38
CA TYR A 100 -0.79 2.16 6.45
C TYR A 100 -1.23 1.36 7.68
N ARG A 101 -2.55 1.13 7.76
CA ARG A 101 -3.24 0.41 8.82
C ARG A 101 -4.44 -0.32 8.24
N VAL A 102 -4.72 -1.49 8.80
CA VAL A 102 -5.99 -2.21 8.69
C VAL A 102 -6.56 -2.46 10.08
N ASP A 103 -7.84 -2.83 10.18
CA ASP A 103 -8.37 -3.27 11.47
C ASP A 103 -7.71 -4.57 11.93
N PRO A 104 -7.35 -4.73 13.23
CA PRO A 104 -6.69 -5.92 13.74
C PRO A 104 -7.44 -7.23 13.44
N GLU A 105 -8.77 -7.17 13.32
CA GLU A 105 -9.61 -8.31 12.97
C GLU A 105 -9.39 -8.84 11.55
N MET A 106 -8.72 -8.07 10.69
CA MET A 106 -8.34 -8.46 9.33
C MET A 106 -6.99 -9.19 9.26
N LEU A 107 -6.22 -9.17 10.35
CA LEU A 107 -4.93 -9.85 10.40
C LEU A 107 -5.11 -11.38 10.30
N GLY A 108 -4.22 -12.03 9.56
CA GLY A 108 -4.30 -13.46 9.23
C GLY A 108 -5.29 -13.82 8.12
N LYS A 109 -6.04 -12.85 7.58
CA LYS A 109 -6.97 -13.02 6.44
C LYS A 109 -6.43 -12.28 5.21
N THR A 110 -6.87 -12.64 4.00
CA THR A 110 -6.60 -11.85 2.79
C THR A 110 -7.21 -10.45 2.91
N ILE A 111 -6.42 -9.43 2.59
CA ILE A 111 -6.83 -8.01 2.64
C ILE A 111 -6.91 -7.48 1.21
N LYS A 112 -7.92 -6.66 0.90
CA LYS A 112 -8.05 -5.99 -0.40
C LYS A 112 -7.33 -4.64 -0.38
N ASP A 113 -6.61 -4.36 -1.46
CA ASP A 113 -5.92 -3.09 -1.72
C ASP A 113 -6.21 -2.64 -3.15
N GLY A 114 -7.30 -1.87 -3.33
CA GLY A 114 -7.80 -1.52 -4.65
C GLY A 114 -8.11 -2.76 -5.51
N ASN A 115 -7.39 -2.89 -6.62
CA ASN A 115 -7.48 -4.05 -7.54
C ASN A 115 -6.52 -5.20 -7.17
N THR A 116 -5.71 -5.02 -6.13
CA THR A 116 -4.72 -5.98 -5.66
C THR A 116 -5.25 -6.70 -4.41
N SER A 117 -4.82 -7.94 -4.20
CA SER A 117 -5.11 -8.69 -2.98
C SER A 117 -3.80 -8.97 -2.25
N LEU A 118 -3.74 -8.56 -0.98
CA LEU A 118 -2.65 -8.86 -0.08
C LEU A 118 -2.90 -10.23 0.56
N GLN A 119 -2.08 -11.21 0.18
CA GLN A 119 -2.19 -12.58 0.69
C GLN A 119 -1.37 -12.73 1.98
N TYR A 120 -2.01 -13.26 3.02
CA TYR A 120 -1.32 -13.55 4.26
C TYR A 120 -0.28 -14.66 4.06
N ASN A 121 0.95 -14.40 4.48
CA ASN A 121 2.12 -15.28 4.30
C ASN A 121 2.81 -15.58 5.64
N GLY A 122 2.00 -15.85 6.67
CA GLY A 122 2.48 -16.27 7.98
C GLY A 122 2.93 -15.13 8.90
N THR A 123 3.49 -15.51 10.04
CA THR A 123 4.01 -14.59 11.05
C THR A 123 5.53 -14.72 11.12
N GLU A 124 6.25 -13.60 11.07
CA GLU A 124 7.71 -13.51 11.13
C GLU A 124 8.07 -12.50 12.23
N ASP A 125 8.87 -12.90 13.23
CA ASP A 125 9.26 -12.05 14.37
C ASP A 125 8.10 -11.35 15.10
N GLY A 126 6.94 -12.03 15.20
CA GLY A 126 5.73 -11.48 15.83
C GLY A 126 4.94 -10.50 14.95
N LEU A 127 5.31 -10.36 13.68
CA LEU A 127 4.64 -9.52 12.69
C LEU A 127 3.88 -10.37 11.66
N TYR A 128 2.68 -9.93 11.27
CA TYR A 128 1.90 -10.57 10.24
C TYR A 128 2.44 -10.14 8.87
N LYS A 129 2.96 -11.11 8.11
CA LYS A 129 3.55 -10.87 6.80
C LYS A 129 2.50 -11.04 5.71
N TYR A 130 2.48 -10.12 4.76
CA TYR A 130 1.58 -10.11 3.62
C TYR A 130 2.35 -9.90 2.33
N VAL A 131 1.90 -10.53 1.25
CA VAL A 131 2.47 -10.38 -0.09
C VAL A 131 1.36 -10.01 -1.07
N GLY A 132 1.55 -8.89 -1.77
CA GLY A 132 0.77 -8.48 -2.93
C GLY A 132 1.64 -8.55 -4.17
N ILE A 133 1.09 -9.05 -5.27
CA ILE A 133 1.76 -9.03 -6.58
C ILE A 133 0.82 -8.31 -7.53
N SER A 134 1.33 -7.27 -8.19
CA SER A 134 0.64 -6.62 -9.29
C SER A 134 1.48 -6.76 -10.55
N ALA A 135 0.86 -7.21 -11.64
CA ALA A 135 1.51 -7.32 -12.93
C ALA A 135 0.89 -6.27 -13.86
N LEU A 136 1.71 -5.34 -14.35
CA LEU A 136 1.33 -4.39 -15.39
C LEU A 136 1.95 -4.85 -16.71
N VAL A 137 1.16 -5.52 -17.53
CA VAL A 137 1.62 -6.02 -18.84
C VAL A 137 1.36 -4.94 -19.90
N LEU A 138 2.31 -4.01 -20.06
CA LEU A 138 2.33 -3.08 -21.18
C LEU A 138 3.72 -3.11 -21.83
N ASN A 139 3.88 -3.89 -22.90
CA ASN A 139 5.10 -3.99 -23.72
C ASN A 139 6.39 -4.47 -23.00
N GLY A 140 6.22 -5.19 -21.89
CA GLY A 140 7.25 -5.84 -21.10
C GLY A 140 6.57 -6.53 -19.90
N GLN A 141 7.15 -7.60 -19.38
CA GLN A 141 6.69 -8.16 -18.10
C GLN A 141 7.22 -7.26 -16.99
N GLU A 142 6.41 -6.28 -16.58
CA GLU A 142 6.65 -5.50 -15.37
C GLU A 142 5.83 -6.10 -14.23
N GLU A 143 6.54 -6.56 -13.20
CA GLU A 143 5.97 -7.15 -12.01
C GLU A 143 6.39 -6.31 -10.80
N SER A 144 5.41 -5.84 -10.03
CA SER A 144 5.61 -5.21 -8.74
C SER A 144 5.24 -6.21 -7.64
N THR A 145 6.16 -6.42 -6.69
CA THR A 145 5.96 -7.27 -5.53
C THR A 145 6.03 -6.45 -4.25
N LEU A 146 4.89 -6.32 -3.59
CA LEU A 146 4.72 -5.62 -2.34
C LEU A 146 4.73 -6.61 -1.16
N ILE A 147 5.59 -6.37 -0.18
CA ILE A 147 5.66 -7.16 1.06
C ILE A 147 5.40 -6.24 2.25
N LEU A 148 4.34 -6.51 3.01
CA LEU A 148 3.94 -5.72 4.17
C LEU A 148 4.08 -6.54 5.46
N TYR A 149 4.55 -5.89 6.52
CA TYR A 149 4.65 -6.45 7.86
C TYR A 149 3.80 -5.65 8.82
N PHE A 150 2.73 -6.24 9.32
CA PHE A 150 1.82 -5.61 10.27
C PHE A 150 2.12 -6.03 11.71
N ASN A 151 2.05 -5.10 12.65
CA ASN A 151 1.99 -5.45 14.06
C ASN A 151 0.58 -5.90 14.49
N SER A 152 0.42 -6.32 15.74
CA SER A 152 -0.87 -6.77 16.29
C SER A 152 -1.94 -5.66 16.38
N SER A 153 -1.54 -4.40 16.23
CA SER A 153 -2.46 -3.25 16.12
C SER A 153 -2.99 -3.01 14.71
N GLY A 154 -2.59 -3.85 13.74
CA GLY A 154 -2.96 -3.68 12.34
C GLY A 154 -2.20 -2.55 11.65
N VAL A 155 -1.10 -2.04 12.23
CA VAL A 155 -0.25 -1.00 11.63
C VAL A 155 0.91 -1.63 10.89
N VAL A 156 1.20 -1.18 9.67
CA VAL A 156 2.41 -1.58 8.94
C VAL A 156 3.62 -1.02 9.68
N VAL A 157 4.54 -1.89 10.10
CA VAL A 157 5.82 -1.49 10.70
C VAL A 157 6.95 -1.49 9.69
N LYS A 158 6.82 -2.27 8.62
CA LYS A 158 7.78 -2.37 7.54
C LYS A 158 7.07 -2.74 6.24
N GLU A 159 7.53 -2.15 5.15
CA GLU A 159 7.14 -2.46 3.79
C GLU A 159 8.40 -2.64 2.94
N VAL A 160 8.33 -3.57 1.99
CA VAL A 160 9.33 -3.71 0.95
C VAL A 160 8.61 -3.86 -0.38
N ASP A 161 8.89 -2.97 -1.31
CA ASP A 161 8.38 -3.02 -2.67
C ASP A 161 9.54 -3.28 -3.65
N TYR A 162 9.26 -4.06 -4.68
CA TYR A 162 10.20 -4.42 -5.74
C TYR A 162 9.53 -4.24 -7.08
N ASP A 163 10.14 -3.43 -7.95
CA ASP A 163 9.75 -3.36 -9.36
C ASP A 163 10.75 -4.12 -10.21
N VAL A 164 10.27 -5.09 -10.98
CA VAL A 164 11.09 -5.91 -11.88
C VAL A 164 10.56 -5.75 -13.30
N ALA A 165 11.45 -5.54 -14.27
CA ALA A 165 11.10 -5.58 -15.69
C ALA A 165 12.04 -6.51 -16.44
N ASN A 166 11.48 -7.45 -17.20
CA ASN A 166 12.25 -8.42 -18.00
C ASN A 166 13.30 -9.18 -17.16
N GLY A 167 12.98 -9.51 -15.92
CA GLY A 167 13.87 -10.20 -14.97
C GLY A 167 14.96 -9.32 -14.33
N ALA A 168 15.02 -8.03 -14.64
CA ALA A 168 15.95 -7.08 -14.01
C ALA A 168 15.23 -6.23 -12.96
N LEU A 169 15.84 -6.07 -11.78
CA LEU A 169 15.35 -5.18 -10.73
C LEU A 169 15.49 -3.72 -11.18
N LEU A 170 14.36 -3.02 -11.30
CA LEU A 170 14.30 -1.60 -11.64
C LEU A 170 14.34 -0.71 -10.40
N SER A 171 13.59 -1.11 -9.37
CA SER A 171 13.46 -0.33 -8.15
C SER A 171 13.31 -1.23 -6.93
N LYS A 172 13.72 -0.72 -5.77
CA LYS A 172 13.41 -1.30 -4.46
C LYS A 172 13.11 -0.18 -3.48
N SER A 173 11.94 -0.21 -2.87
CA SER A 173 11.59 0.68 -1.77
C SER A 173 11.57 -0.08 -0.45
N ILE A 174 12.13 0.52 0.59
CA ILE A 174 12.03 0.00 1.95
C ILE A 174 11.42 1.10 2.81
N ILE A 175 10.22 0.84 3.34
CA ILE A 175 9.52 1.75 4.24
C ILE A 175 9.56 1.14 5.64
N SER A 176 9.84 1.96 6.65
CA SER A 176 9.87 1.52 8.04
C SER A 176 9.23 2.56 8.93
N LEU A 177 8.36 2.09 9.84
CA LEU A 177 7.67 2.97 10.77
C LEU A 177 8.69 3.64 11.70
N TRP A 178 8.74 4.97 11.64
CA TRP A 178 9.62 5.77 12.47
C TRP A 178 8.95 6.13 13.80
N THR A 179 7.73 6.66 13.76
CA THR A 179 7.00 7.05 14.96
C THR A 179 5.49 7.08 14.74
N SER A 180 4.72 6.86 15.80
CA SER A 180 3.26 6.86 15.77
C SER A 180 2.66 7.06 17.15
N ASN A 181 1.51 7.70 17.23
CA ASN A 181 0.69 7.77 18.44
C ASN A 181 -0.46 6.73 18.48
N PHE A 182 -0.48 5.73 17.60
CA PHE A 182 -1.49 4.65 17.64
C PHE A 182 -1.31 3.73 18.86
N PHE A 183 -0.07 3.47 19.24
CA PHE A 183 0.29 2.56 20.35
C PHE A 183 1.43 3.12 21.20
N SER A 184 1.77 4.40 21.03
CA SER A 184 2.73 5.11 21.87
C SER A 184 2.26 6.54 22.16
N ASN A 185 2.87 7.24 23.11
CA ASN A 185 2.57 8.65 23.42
C ASN A 185 3.46 9.61 22.62
N ALA A 186 3.66 9.34 21.33
CA ALA A 186 4.48 10.19 20.47
C ALA A 186 3.76 11.45 20.02
N THR A 187 4.52 12.51 19.77
CA THR A 187 4.06 13.72 19.08
C THR A 187 4.56 13.73 17.65
N LEU A 188 3.82 14.40 16.76
CA LEU A 188 4.22 14.54 15.37
C LEU A 188 5.59 15.26 15.27
N PRO A 189 6.58 14.69 14.56
CA PRO A 189 7.88 15.32 14.43
C PRO A 189 7.78 16.62 13.63
N LYS A 190 8.54 17.63 14.05
CA LYS A 190 8.66 18.90 13.32
C LYS A 190 9.78 18.77 12.29
N LEU A 191 9.42 18.85 11.02
CA LEU A 191 10.37 18.85 9.90
C LEU A 191 10.47 20.27 9.32
N ASN A 192 11.69 20.79 9.21
CA ASN A 192 11.94 22.13 8.66
C ASN A 192 12.21 22.02 7.15
N VAL A 193 11.15 22.05 6.36
CA VAL A 193 11.20 21.75 4.91
C VAL A 193 10.66 22.90 4.07
N VAL A 194 11.20 23.07 2.86
CA VAL A 194 10.74 24.06 1.90
C VAL A 194 9.58 23.49 1.09
N HIS A 195 8.47 24.23 0.98
CA HIS A 195 7.36 23.82 0.13
C HIS A 195 7.67 24.15 -1.33
N ILE A 196 7.74 23.12 -2.16
CA ILE A 196 7.98 23.26 -3.60
C ILE A 196 6.65 23.15 -4.37
N LYS A 197 6.51 23.96 -5.42
CA LYS A 197 5.34 23.88 -6.29
C LYS A 197 5.40 22.60 -7.12
N PRO A 198 4.26 21.90 -7.32
CA PRO A 198 4.21 20.76 -8.23
C PRO A 198 4.71 21.17 -9.62
N ILE A 199 5.56 20.35 -10.22
CA ILE A 199 5.97 20.53 -11.61
C ILE A 199 4.88 19.90 -12.49
N SER A 200 4.28 20.69 -13.37
CA SER A 200 3.36 20.15 -14.37
C SER A 200 4.15 19.35 -15.40
N VAL A 201 3.99 18.03 -15.39
CA VAL A 201 4.58 17.15 -16.42
C VAL A 201 3.62 17.10 -17.60
N ASN A 202 4.06 17.58 -18.76
CA ASN A 202 3.27 17.52 -19.98
C ASN A 202 3.33 16.11 -20.59
N LEU A 203 2.39 15.26 -20.16
CA LEU A 203 2.24 13.87 -20.62
C LEU A 203 1.84 13.74 -22.09
N SER A 204 1.45 14.82 -22.77
CA SER A 204 1.06 14.78 -24.19
C SER A 204 2.16 14.23 -25.12
N SER A 205 3.43 14.39 -24.72
CA SER A 205 4.58 13.83 -25.45
C SER A 205 4.61 12.29 -25.44
N LEU A 206 4.18 11.64 -24.35
CA LEU A 206 4.11 10.18 -24.24
C LEU A 206 2.98 9.58 -25.08
N TYR A 207 1.82 10.25 -25.14
CA TYR A 207 0.68 9.82 -25.96
C TYR A 207 0.89 10.05 -27.47
N SER A 208 1.71 11.04 -27.85
CA SER A 208 1.97 11.34 -29.27
C SER A 208 2.67 10.19 -30.00
N ASN A 209 3.52 9.42 -29.31
CA ASN A 209 4.18 8.23 -29.86
C ASN A 209 3.24 7.04 -30.00
N LEU A 210 2.23 6.90 -29.13
CA LEU A 210 1.24 5.84 -29.22
C LEU A 210 0.25 6.11 -30.37
N GLY A 211 -0.20 7.37 -30.49
CA GLY A 211 -1.07 7.82 -31.58
C GLY A 211 -0.45 7.59 -32.96
N LYS A 212 0.82 7.97 -33.15
CA LYS A 212 1.55 7.72 -34.40
C LYS A 212 1.64 6.24 -34.77
N LYS A 213 1.93 5.36 -33.79
CA LYS A 213 2.00 3.91 -34.04
C LYS A 213 0.66 3.30 -34.46
N ILE A 214 -0.44 3.80 -33.90
CA ILE A 214 -1.80 3.37 -34.28
C ILE A 214 -2.14 3.86 -35.69
N GLU A 215 -1.84 5.11 -36.02
CA GLU A 215 -2.04 5.67 -37.36
C GLU A 215 -1.23 4.92 -38.43
N GLU A 216 0.05 4.66 -38.17
CA GLU A 216 0.93 3.87 -39.05
C GLU A 216 0.40 2.45 -39.26
N GLY A 217 -0.11 1.81 -38.20
CA GLY A 217 -0.72 0.48 -38.27
C GLY A 217 -1.98 0.44 -39.15
N ILE A 218 -2.85 1.44 -39.03
CA ILE A 218 -4.06 1.56 -39.86
C ILE A 218 -3.70 1.76 -41.33
N ILE A 219 -2.71 2.63 -41.62
CA ILE A 219 -2.23 2.88 -42.99
C ILE A 219 -1.63 1.59 -43.58
N PHE A 220 -0.82 0.86 -42.82
CA PHE A 220 -0.20 -0.39 -43.28
C PHE A 220 -1.23 -1.46 -43.61
N VAL A 221 -2.22 -1.68 -42.73
CA VAL A 221 -3.31 -2.65 -42.95
C VAL A 221 -4.15 -2.25 -44.18
N GLY A 222 -4.42 -0.95 -44.35
CA GLY A 222 -5.13 -0.43 -45.52
C GLY A 222 -4.39 -0.70 -46.83
N LEU A 223 -3.09 -0.37 -46.89
CA LEU A 223 -2.25 -0.61 -48.07
C LEU A 223 -2.09 -2.10 -48.36
N PHE A 224 -1.91 -2.94 -47.34
CA PHE A 224 -1.79 -4.39 -47.48
C PHE A 224 -3.08 -5.02 -48.02
N SER A 225 -4.23 -4.55 -47.56
CA SER A 225 -5.55 -5.00 -48.04
C SER A 225 -5.77 -4.63 -49.50
N ILE A 226 -5.39 -3.42 -49.92
CA ILE A 226 -5.42 -3.00 -51.33
C ILE A 226 -4.50 -3.89 -52.18
N LEU A 227 -3.30 -4.20 -51.69
CA LEU A 227 -2.34 -5.04 -52.38
C LEU A 227 -2.86 -6.47 -52.59
N ILE A 228 -3.48 -7.06 -51.56
CA ILE A 228 -4.18 -8.36 -51.64
C ILE A 228 -5.27 -8.30 -52.70
N ILE A 229 -6.15 -7.30 -52.66
CA ILE A 229 -7.23 -7.15 -53.64
C ILE A 229 -6.67 -7.07 -55.07
N LEU A 230 -5.59 -6.30 -55.29
CA LEU A 230 -4.96 -6.16 -56.60
C LEU A 230 -4.30 -7.47 -57.08
N LEU A 231 -3.69 -8.24 -56.18
CA LEU A 231 -3.07 -9.53 -56.51
C LEU A 231 -4.11 -10.59 -56.89
N PHE A 232 -5.22 -10.67 -56.15
CA PHE A 232 -6.28 -11.65 -56.42
C PHE A 232 -7.23 -11.22 -57.55
N ARG A 233 -7.32 -9.93 -57.87
CA ARG A 233 -8.10 -9.43 -59.02
C ARG A 233 -7.50 -9.81 -60.38
N LYS A 234 -6.20 -10.11 -60.45
CA LYS A 234 -5.54 -10.52 -61.70
C LYS A 234 -5.68 -12.03 -62.00
N HIS A 235 -6.14 -12.83 -61.03
CA HIS A 235 -6.28 -14.28 -61.14
C HIS A 235 -7.73 -14.77 -61.27
N SER A 236 -8.67 -13.86 -61.58
CA SER A 236 -10.05 -14.17 -61.96
C SER A 236 -10.41 -13.52 -63.28
#